data_AF-A0A7S2F6W6-F1
#
_entry.id   AF-A0A7S2F6W6-F1
#
_cell.length_a   1.000
_cell.length_b   1.000
_cell.length_c   1.000
_cell.angle_alpha   90.00
_cell.angle_beta   90.00
_cell.angle_gamma   90.00
#
_symmetry.space_group_name_H-M   'P 1'
#
loop_
_entity.id
_entity.type
_entity.pdbx_description
1 polymer ?
#
loop_
_entity_poly.entity_id
_entity_poly.type
_entity_poly.pdbx_seq_one_letter_code
_entity_poly.pdbx_strand_id
1 'polypeptide(L)'
;DGACRRFTTLEAWLKLKTPKVEDGNNFGVDVQRQFLSVVQDYRNYAYKELCGLKNHSWNRAVVSESMEHTVTEELSECRKRPEGAPRAPAPGDAGMVSEAADGGASGSGQGLVTKSVRMVRQNTNRTPHVALYQRYFKDLEVEFYFKLRHTARNLALYYMNAYDMFEKNWEKVLFPRGQGMSGLMY
;
A
#
# COMPACT_ATOMS: atom_id res chain seq x y z
N ASP A 1 10.19 -9.22 -5.00
CA ASP A 1 10.81 -9.29 -6.34
C ASP A 1 11.66 -10.56 -6.57
N GLY A 2 12.54 -10.96 -5.64
CA GLY A 2 13.54 -12.02 -5.86
C GLY A 2 13.05 -13.33 -6.51
N ALA A 3 11.90 -13.88 -6.10
CA ALA A 3 11.37 -15.12 -6.69
C ALA A 3 10.89 -14.95 -8.13
N CYS A 4 10.14 -13.88 -8.43
CA CYS A 4 9.69 -13.58 -9.79
C CYS A 4 10.90 -13.45 -10.72
N ARG A 5 11.91 -12.67 -10.32
CA ARG A 5 13.13 -12.50 -11.11
C ARG A 5 13.84 -13.82 -11.41
N ARG A 6 14.02 -14.67 -10.40
CA ARG A 6 14.69 -15.97 -10.56
C ARG A 6 13.94 -16.91 -11.50
N PHE A 7 12.61 -17.02 -11.37
CA PHE A 7 11.81 -17.83 -12.29
C PHE A 7 11.81 -17.25 -13.71
N THR A 8 11.79 -15.92 -13.88
CA THR A 8 11.96 -15.29 -15.20
C THR A 8 13.30 -15.62 -15.84
N THR A 9 14.39 -15.59 -15.07
CA THR A 9 15.73 -15.97 -15.56
C THR A 9 15.77 -17.45 -15.98
N LEU A 10 15.20 -18.34 -15.16
CA LEU A 10 15.13 -19.77 -15.47
C LEU A 10 14.30 -20.05 -16.73
N GLU A 11 13.14 -19.40 -16.87
CA GLU A 11 12.29 -19.49 -18.06
C GLU A 11 13.04 -19.03 -19.31
N ALA A 12 13.74 -17.88 -19.25
CA ALA A 12 14.52 -17.38 -20.36
C ALA A 12 15.63 -18.37 -20.75
N TRP A 13 16.32 -18.93 -19.76
CA TRP A 13 17.36 -19.94 -19.98
C TRP A 13 16.79 -21.21 -20.66
N LEU A 14 15.64 -21.72 -20.20
CA LEU A 14 14.96 -22.88 -20.81
C LEU A 14 14.55 -22.60 -22.27
N LYS A 15 14.01 -21.42 -22.55
CA LYS A 15 13.66 -21.00 -23.92
C LYS A 15 14.88 -20.97 -24.84
N LEU A 16 16.01 -20.47 -24.36
CA LEU A 16 17.27 -20.45 -25.12
C LEU A 16 17.86 -21.84 -25.35
N LYS A 17 17.53 -22.83 -24.50
CA LYS A 17 17.95 -24.23 -24.64
C LYS A 17 17.05 -25.07 -25.55
N THR A 18 15.95 -24.50 -26.05
CA THR A 18 15.05 -25.22 -26.96
C THR A 18 15.74 -25.41 -28.33
N PRO A 19 15.93 -26.65 -28.81
CA PRO A 19 16.61 -26.92 -30.06
C PRO A 19 15.75 -26.58 -31.29
N LYS A 20 16.37 -26.57 -32.47
CA LYS A 20 15.67 -26.44 -33.76
C LYS A 20 14.55 -27.48 -33.88
N VAL A 21 13.37 -27.08 -34.35
CA VAL A 21 12.26 -28.00 -34.63
C VAL A 21 12.64 -28.98 -35.72
N GLU A 22 12.49 -30.28 -35.44
CA GLU A 22 12.77 -31.38 -36.35
C GLU A 22 11.65 -32.42 -36.23
N ASP A 23 11.53 -33.27 -37.25
CA ASP A 23 10.60 -34.39 -37.25
C ASP A 23 11.24 -35.61 -36.56
N GLY A 24 10.64 -36.07 -35.47
CA GLY A 24 11.18 -37.14 -34.62
C GLY A 24 12.17 -36.69 -33.53
N ASN A 25 12.48 -37.62 -32.61
CA ASN A 25 13.37 -37.41 -31.45
C ASN A 25 12.99 -36.20 -30.57
N ASN A 26 11.70 -36.04 -30.30
CA ASN A 26 11.15 -34.89 -29.56
C ASN A 26 10.94 -35.15 -28.06
N PHE A 27 11.16 -36.37 -27.56
CA PHE A 27 10.93 -36.69 -26.14
C PHE A 27 11.64 -35.73 -25.17
N GLY A 28 12.94 -35.44 -25.38
CA GLY A 28 13.65 -34.50 -24.51
C GLY A 28 13.17 -33.05 -24.66
N VAL A 29 12.70 -32.68 -25.85
CA VAL A 29 12.08 -31.36 -26.09
C VAL A 29 10.74 -31.26 -25.35
N ASP A 30 9.98 -32.35 -25.28
CA ASP A 30 8.72 -32.40 -24.52
C ASP A 30 8.98 -32.31 -23.01
N VAL A 31 10.04 -32.94 -22.50
CA VAL A 31 10.50 -32.77 -21.12
C VAL A 31 10.86 -31.31 -20.83
N GLN A 32 11.59 -30.64 -21.74
CA GLN A 32 11.89 -29.20 -21.63
C GLN A 32 10.61 -28.36 -21.61
N ARG A 33 9.64 -28.65 -22.49
CA ARG A 33 8.35 -27.95 -22.55
C ARG A 33 7.55 -28.11 -21.25
N GLN A 34 7.51 -29.32 -20.71
CA GLN A 34 6.82 -29.60 -19.46
C GLN A 34 7.46 -28.81 -18.30
N PHE A 35 8.79 -28.79 -18.21
CA PHE A 35 9.48 -28.01 -17.18
C PHE A 35 9.27 -26.51 -17.36
N LEU A 36 9.35 -26.01 -18.60
CA LEU A 36 9.09 -24.62 -18.93
C LEU A 36 7.67 -24.18 -18.50
N SER A 37 6.66 -25.00 -18.76
CA SER A 37 5.28 -24.72 -18.35
C SER A 37 5.17 -24.55 -16.83
N VAL A 38 5.77 -25.45 -16.06
CA VAL A 38 5.77 -25.40 -14.59
C VAL A 38 6.46 -24.12 -14.08
N VAL A 39 7.62 -23.77 -14.65
CA VAL A 39 8.34 -22.54 -14.28
C VAL A 39 7.52 -21.28 -14.59
N GLN A 40 6.80 -21.27 -15.72
CA GLN A 40 5.91 -20.16 -16.08
C GLN A 40 4.76 -20.01 -15.09
N ASP A 41 4.16 -21.10 -14.64
CA ASP A 41 3.12 -21.07 -13.60
C ASP A 41 3.65 -20.48 -12.29
N TYR A 42 4.85 -20.89 -11.87
CA TYR A 42 5.47 -20.37 -10.64
C TYR A 42 5.82 -18.89 -10.74
N ARG A 43 6.35 -18.45 -11.89
CA ARG A 43 6.60 -17.03 -12.18
C ARG A 43 5.30 -16.23 -12.14
N ASN A 44 4.24 -16.72 -12.79
CA ASN A 44 2.94 -16.06 -12.85
C ASN A 44 2.32 -15.92 -11.44
N TYR A 45 2.40 -16.98 -10.63
CA TYR A 45 1.97 -16.92 -9.24
C TYR A 45 2.76 -15.86 -8.44
N ALA A 46 4.10 -15.89 -8.53
CA ALA A 46 4.94 -14.95 -7.80
C ALA A 46 4.65 -13.49 -8.20
N TYR A 47 4.44 -13.22 -9.49
CA TYR A 47 4.07 -11.90 -9.99
C TYR A 47 2.69 -11.46 -9.49
N LYS A 48 1.69 -12.33 -9.58
CA LYS A 48 0.31 -12.05 -9.13
C LYS A 48 0.28 -11.68 -7.64
N GLU A 49 0.94 -12.47 -6.80
CA GLU A 49 0.99 -12.22 -5.35
C GLU A 49 1.72 -10.91 -5.02
N LEU A 50 2.84 -10.63 -5.71
CA LEU A 50 3.59 -9.38 -5.54
C LEU A 50 2.75 -8.15 -5.88
N CYS A 51 2.07 -8.15 -7.03
CA CYS A 51 1.19 -7.06 -7.43
C CYS A 51 -0.03 -6.91 -6.51
N GLY A 52 -0.50 -8.00 -5.92
CA GLY A 52 -1.63 -8.04 -5.01
C GLY A 52 -1.35 -7.51 -3.60
N LEU A 53 -0.08 -7.26 -3.23
CA LEU A 53 0.27 -6.76 -1.89
C LEU A 53 -0.35 -5.39 -1.58
N LYS A 54 -0.44 -4.50 -2.58
CA LYS A 54 -1.04 -3.17 -2.42
C LYS A 54 -2.53 -3.20 -2.07
N ASN A 55 -3.22 -4.29 -2.41
CA ASN A 55 -4.66 -4.40 -2.20
C ASN A 55 -5.02 -4.37 -0.72
N HIS A 56 -4.17 -4.92 0.15
CA HIS A 56 -4.40 -4.85 1.58
C HIS A 56 -4.38 -3.41 2.08
N SER A 57 -3.37 -2.63 1.70
CA SER A 57 -3.27 -1.21 2.06
C SER A 57 -4.46 -0.39 1.55
N TRP A 58 -4.90 -0.65 0.31
CA TRP A 58 -6.08 -0.01 -0.27
C TRP A 58 -7.35 -0.36 0.51
N ASN A 59 -7.64 -1.64 0.71
CA ASN A 59 -8.83 -2.10 1.43
C ASN A 59 -8.86 -1.56 2.86
N ARG A 60 -7.70 -1.52 3.52
CA ARG A 60 -7.54 -0.95 4.86
C ARG A 60 -7.85 0.54 4.90
N ALA A 61 -7.41 1.30 3.90
CA ALA A 61 -7.73 2.73 3.78
C ALA A 61 -9.24 2.95 3.56
N VAL A 62 -9.85 2.21 2.63
CA VAL A 62 -11.29 2.32 2.33
C VAL A 62 -12.15 2.01 3.57
N VAL A 63 -11.80 0.97 4.31
CA VAL A 63 -12.51 0.60 5.55
C VAL A 63 -12.30 1.63 6.65
N SER A 64 -11.09 2.20 6.77
CA SER A 64 -10.83 3.30 7.71
C SER A 64 -11.68 4.53 7.40
N GLU A 65 -11.72 4.94 6.13
CA GLU A 65 -12.55 6.06 5.67
C GLU A 65 -14.04 5.81 5.97
N SER A 66 -14.51 4.58 5.80
CA SER A 66 -15.91 4.20 6.08
C SER A 66 -16.30 4.31 7.56
N MET A 67 -15.33 4.37 8.48
CA MET A 67 -15.55 4.59 9.91
C MET A 67 -15.50 6.07 10.32
N GLU A 68 -15.02 6.95 9.46
CA GLU A 68 -14.87 8.36 9.75
C GLU A 68 -16.20 9.12 9.60
N HIS A 69 -16.39 10.13 10.45
CA HIS A 69 -17.49 11.08 10.33
C HIS A 69 -16.94 12.50 10.40
N THR A 70 -17.58 13.43 9.68
CA THR A 70 -17.19 14.84 9.68
C THR A 70 -17.64 15.50 10.98
N VAL A 71 -16.68 16.03 11.72
CA VAL A 71 -16.86 16.83 12.92
C VAL A 71 -16.44 18.26 12.61
N THR A 72 -17.29 19.22 12.97
CA THR A 72 -17.00 20.65 12.80
C THR A 72 -16.30 21.16 14.05
N GLU A 73 -15.05 21.61 13.93
CA GLU A 73 -14.28 22.20 15.02
C GLU A 73 -14.17 23.72 14.82
N GLU A 74 -14.50 24.50 15.86
CA GLU A 74 -14.26 25.94 15.89
C GLU A 74 -12.83 26.23 16.35
N LEU A 75 -12.02 26.85 15.50
CA LEU A 75 -10.70 27.36 15.86
C LEU A 75 -10.84 28.83 16.27
N SER A 76 -10.52 29.12 17.54
CA SER A 76 -10.40 30.48 18.05
C SER A 76 -8.94 30.88 18.11
N GLU A 77 -8.52 31.75 17.18
CA GLU A 77 -7.19 32.31 17.19
C GLU A 77 -7.25 33.72 17.80
N CYS A 78 -6.77 33.84 19.03
CA CYS A 78 -6.71 35.13 19.71
C CYS A 78 -5.47 35.89 19.20
N ARG A 79 -5.65 36.71 18.16
CA ARG A 79 -4.57 37.58 17.68
C ARG A 79 -4.28 38.62 18.76
N LYS A 80 -3.14 38.48 19.46
CA LYS A 80 -2.66 39.53 20.35
C LYS A 80 -2.43 40.80 19.55
N ARG A 81 -2.94 41.93 20.06
CA ARG A 81 -2.71 43.27 19.48
C ARG A 81 -1.19 43.45 19.32
N PRO A 82 -0.68 43.86 18.15
CA PRO A 82 0.74 44.18 18.00
C PRO A 82 1.11 45.28 19.00
N GLU A 83 2.17 45.03 19.79
CA GLU A 83 2.72 46.02 20.72
C GLU A 83 3.15 47.25 19.91
N GLY A 84 2.46 48.39 20.12
CA GLY A 84 2.71 49.64 19.40
C GLY A 84 1.56 50.17 18.53
N ALA A 85 0.40 49.50 18.45
CA ALA A 85 -0.76 50.07 17.76
C ALA A 85 -1.23 51.38 18.45
N PRO A 86 -1.41 52.49 17.71
CA PRO A 86 -1.77 53.77 18.31
C PRO A 86 -3.08 53.66 19.09
N ARG A 87 -3.07 54.21 20.30
CA ARG A 87 -4.27 54.29 21.15
C ARG A 87 -5.27 55.19 20.43
N ALA A 88 -6.49 54.70 20.20
CA ALA A 88 -7.55 55.53 19.63
C ALA A 88 -7.69 56.81 20.48
N PRO A 89 -7.81 57.99 19.85
CA PRO A 89 -7.89 59.25 20.58
C PRO A 89 -9.10 59.22 21.52
N ALA A 90 -8.90 59.68 22.75
CA ALA A 90 -9.97 59.83 23.72
C ALA A 90 -11.04 60.78 23.17
N PRO A 91 -12.34 60.54 23.40
CA PRO A 91 -13.39 61.44 22.94
C PRO A 91 -13.32 62.71 23.78
N GLY A 92 -12.64 63.75 23.28
CA GLY A 92 -12.44 64.94 24.09
C GLY A 92 -11.70 66.12 23.47
N ASP A 93 -11.51 66.20 22.15
CA ASP A 93 -10.94 67.41 21.51
C ASP A 93 -11.83 67.90 20.36
N ALA A 94 -13.03 68.38 20.73
CA ALA A 94 -13.81 69.37 20.00
C ALA A 94 -14.71 70.08 21.03
N GLY A 95 -14.64 71.42 21.08
CA GLY A 95 -15.20 72.23 22.14
C GLY A 95 -16.75 72.23 22.26
N MET A 96 -17.18 72.36 23.52
CA MET A 96 -18.43 72.92 24.08
C MET A 96 -19.76 72.82 23.32
N VAL A 97 -20.68 71.99 23.84
CA VAL A 97 -21.94 72.42 24.52
C VAL A 97 -22.43 71.33 25.50
N SER A 98 -23.05 71.77 26.62
CA SER A 98 -23.54 71.04 27.82
C SER A 98 -24.65 70.00 27.53
N GLU A 99 -24.89 68.94 28.31
CA GLU A 99 -25.41 68.86 29.71
C GLU A 99 -25.17 67.46 30.36
N ALA A 100 -25.51 67.35 31.64
CA ALA A 100 -24.95 66.48 32.69
C ALA A 100 -25.44 65.02 32.82
N ALA A 101 -24.61 64.25 33.57
CA ALA A 101 -24.92 63.11 34.48
C ALA A 101 -25.36 61.77 33.84
N ASP A 102 -25.01 60.54 34.28
CA ASP A 102 -24.32 60.00 35.46
C ASP A 102 -23.94 58.52 35.15
N GLY A 103 -22.88 57.98 35.79
CA GLY A 103 -22.79 56.56 36.17
C GLY A 103 -22.25 55.49 35.20
N GLY A 104 -21.11 54.87 35.58
CA GLY A 104 -20.97 53.40 35.54
C GLY A 104 -19.88 52.77 34.65
N ALA A 105 -18.91 52.11 35.29
CA ALA A 105 -17.85 51.25 34.76
C ALA A 105 -18.37 50.13 33.83
N SER A 106 -17.62 49.42 32.99
CA SER A 106 -16.32 48.75 33.19
C SER A 106 -15.86 48.10 31.86
N GLY A 107 -14.58 47.75 31.77
CA GLY A 107 -13.88 47.42 30.53
C GLY A 107 -14.31 46.18 29.74
N SER A 108 -13.91 46.16 28.48
CA SER A 108 -13.01 45.13 27.94
C SER A 108 -12.57 45.56 26.54
N GLY A 109 -11.26 45.61 26.31
CA GLY A 109 -10.73 45.83 24.96
C GLY A 109 -11.15 44.65 24.10
N GLN A 110 -12.09 44.87 23.17
CA GLN A 110 -12.51 43.87 22.20
C GLN A 110 -11.33 43.55 21.28
N GLY A 111 -10.60 42.47 21.59
CA GLY A 111 -9.80 41.79 20.59
C GLY A 111 -10.74 41.26 19.52
N LEU A 112 -10.44 41.54 18.25
CA LEU A 112 -11.20 40.99 17.13
C LEU A 112 -10.95 39.48 17.09
N VAL A 113 -11.87 38.69 17.67
CA VAL A 113 -11.83 37.23 17.61
C VAL A 113 -12.37 36.81 16.25
N THR A 114 -11.48 36.49 15.32
CA THR A 114 -11.85 35.78 14.09
C THR A 114 -12.10 34.32 14.40
N LYS A 115 -13.37 33.91 14.44
CA LYS A 115 -13.75 32.50 14.48
C LYS A 115 -13.59 31.90 13.08
N SER A 116 -12.80 30.85 12.96
CA SER A 116 -12.72 30.05 11.73
C SER A 116 -13.26 28.65 12.00
N VAL A 117 -14.02 28.13 11.04
CA VAL A 117 -14.63 26.79 11.14
C VAL A 117 -13.78 25.83 10.31
N ARG A 118 -13.32 24.73 10.92
CA ARG A 118 -12.62 23.65 10.22
C ARG A 118 -13.44 22.37 10.29
N MET A 119 -13.66 21.74 9.16
CA MET A 119 -14.22 20.39 9.08
C MET A 119 -13.08 19.38 9.27
N VAL A 120 -13.20 18.50 10.26
CA VAL A 120 -12.22 17.45 10.57
C VAL A 120 -12.91 16.09 10.52
N ARG A 121 -12.31 15.10 9.85
CA ARG A 121 -12.81 13.72 9.90
C ARG A 121 -12.29 13.03 11.16
N GLN A 122 -13.18 12.52 11.99
CA GLN A 122 -12.84 11.81 13.22
C GLN A 122 -13.37 10.37 13.20
N ASN A 123 -12.66 9.45 13.86
CA ASN A 123 -13.04 8.04 13.99
C ASN A 123 -13.35 7.68 15.46
N THR A 124 -14.23 8.46 16.08
CA THR A 124 -14.57 8.36 17.52
C THR A 124 -16.00 7.85 17.76
N ASN A 125 -16.81 7.66 16.71
CA ASN A 125 -18.25 7.39 16.86
C ASN A 125 -18.52 5.89 17.06
N ARG A 126 -19.15 5.53 18.18
CA ARG A 126 -19.47 4.13 18.54
C ARG A 126 -20.86 3.73 18.05
N THR A 127 -21.17 3.99 16.78
CA THR A 127 -22.45 3.55 16.20
C THR A 127 -22.40 2.05 15.89
N PRO A 128 -23.55 1.35 15.87
CA PRO A 128 -23.62 -0.08 15.52
C PRO A 128 -23.06 -0.35 14.11
N HIS A 129 -23.22 0.59 13.17
CA HIS A 129 -22.62 0.53 11.84
C HIS A 129 -21.08 0.53 11.90
N VAL A 130 -20.47 1.44 12.66
CA VAL A 130 -19.00 1.51 12.82
C VAL A 130 -18.43 0.23 13.45
N ALA A 131 -19.15 -0.40 14.38
CA ALA A 131 -18.72 -1.66 14.99
C ALA A 131 -18.56 -2.81 13.96
N LEU A 132 -19.37 -2.84 12.90
CA LEU A 132 -19.23 -3.82 11.82
C LEU A 132 -17.94 -3.59 11.01
N TYR A 133 -17.63 -2.34 10.67
CA TYR A 133 -16.38 -1.99 9.98
C TYR A 133 -15.16 -2.27 10.85
N GLN A 134 -15.22 -2.03 12.16
CA GLN A 134 -14.12 -2.39 13.09
C GLN A 134 -13.86 -3.90 13.12
N ARG A 135 -14.91 -4.73 13.04
CA ARG A 135 -14.77 -6.18 12.93
C ARG A 135 -14.15 -6.57 11.58
N TYR A 136 -14.68 -6.02 10.50
CA TYR A 136 -14.17 -6.27 9.14
C TYR A 136 -12.71 -5.84 8.99
N PHE A 137 -12.30 -4.73 9.60
CA PHE A 137 -10.91 -4.29 9.65
C PHE A 137 -10.00 -5.34 10.27
N LYS A 138 -10.42 -5.96 11.38
CA LYS A 138 -9.67 -7.07 12.01
C LYS A 138 -9.60 -8.29 11.10
N ASP A 139 -10.72 -8.62 10.44
CA ASP A 139 -10.77 -9.75 9.50
C ASP A 139 -9.80 -9.55 8.33
N LEU A 140 -9.68 -8.33 7.79
CA LEU A 140 -8.70 -7.99 6.74
C LEU A 140 -7.24 -8.21 7.17
N GLU A 141 -6.90 -7.86 8.42
CA GLU A 141 -5.55 -8.06 8.97
C GLU A 141 -5.24 -9.55 9.13
N VAL A 142 -6.21 -10.32 9.64
CA VAL A 142 -6.08 -11.78 9.80
C VAL A 142 -5.94 -12.46 8.44
N GLU A 143 -6.77 -12.10 7.46
CA GLU A 143 -6.68 -12.61 6.09
C GLU A 143 -5.30 -12.31 5.48
N PHE A 144 -4.80 -11.09 5.64
CA PHE A 144 -3.51 -10.70 5.10
C PHE A 144 -2.34 -11.46 5.73
N TYR A 145 -2.38 -11.70 7.04
CA TYR A 145 -1.41 -12.55 7.72
C TYR A 145 -1.38 -13.98 7.13
N PHE A 146 -2.55 -14.61 6.99
CA PHE A 146 -2.63 -15.96 6.43
C PHE A 146 -2.20 -15.99 4.96
N LYS A 147 -2.56 -14.96 4.18
CA LYS A 147 -2.12 -14.81 2.79
C LYS A 147 -0.59 -14.74 2.70
N LEU A 148 0.06 -13.85 3.44
CA LEU A 148 1.53 -13.73 3.43
C LEU A 148 2.22 -15.04 3.84
N ARG A 149 1.72 -15.68 4.90
CA ARG A 149 2.24 -16.98 5.37
C ARG A 149 2.07 -18.08 4.32
N HIS A 150 0.93 -18.12 3.63
CA HIS A 150 0.67 -19.07 2.56
C HIS A 150 1.57 -18.81 1.34
N THR A 151 1.69 -17.55 0.90
CA THR A 151 2.56 -17.15 -0.20
C THR A 151 4.01 -17.53 0.08
N ALA A 152 4.53 -17.28 1.28
CA ALA A 152 5.90 -17.66 1.64
C ALA A 152 6.14 -19.18 1.54
N ARG A 153 5.17 -19.99 1.98
CA ARG A 153 5.25 -21.45 1.88
C ARG A 153 5.19 -21.95 0.45
N ASN A 154 4.28 -21.42 -0.35
CA ASN A 154 4.18 -21.80 -1.76
C ASN A 154 5.46 -21.44 -2.52
N LEU A 155 6.04 -20.27 -2.27
CA LEU A 155 7.32 -19.90 -2.87
C LEU A 155 8.42 -20.89 -2.50
N ALA A 156 8.51 -21.31 -1.23
CA ALA A 156 9.47 -22.33 -0.81
C ALA A 156 9.23 -23.67 -1.52
N LEU A 157 7.98 -24.12 -1.60
CA LEU A 157 7.61 -25.35 -2.31
C LEU A 157 7.94 -25.27 -3.81
N TYR A 158 7.72 -24.13 -4.45
CA TYR A 158 8.05 -23.94 -5.86
C TYR A 158 9.55 -23.99 -6.14
N TYR A 159 10.39 -23.46 -5.23
CA TYR A 159 11.83 -23.64 -5.35
C TYR A 159 12.23 -25.11 -5.24
N MET A 160 11.69 -25.82 -4.25
CA MET A 160 11.99 -27.24 -4.05
C MET A 160 11.52 -28.08 -5.24
N ASN A 161 10.30 -27.85 -5.73
CA ASN A 161 9.75 -28.59 -6.87
C ASN A 161 10.49 -28.28 -8.17
N ALA A 162 10.84 -27.01 -8.42
CA ALA A 162 11.62 -26.65 -9.61
C ALA A 162 13.02 -27.28 -9.59
N TYR A 163 13.65 -27.31 -8.41
CA TYR A 163 14.94 -27.96 -8.22
C TYR A 163 14.85 -29.48 -8.43
N ASP A 164 13.90 -30.15 -7.78
CA ASP A 164 13.67 -31.59 -7.91
C ASP A 164 13.35 -31.99 -9.35
N MET A 165 12.50 -31.22 -10.04
CA MET A 165 12.17 -31.46 -11.45
C MET A 165 13.38 -31.26 -12.36
N PHE A 166 14.22 -30.25 -12.07
CA PHE A 166 15.46 -30.05 -12.81
C PHE A 166 16.43 -31.20 -12.60
N GLU A 167 16.70 -31.58 -11.35
CA GLU A 167 17.67 -32.62 -10.98
C GLU A 167 17.30 -33.98 -11.58
N LYS A 168 16.03 -34.37 -11.50
CA LYS A 168 15.55 -35.64 -12.07
C LYS A 168 15.61 -35.69 -13.61
N ASN A 169 15.58 -34.54 -14.27
CA ASN A 169 15.47 -34.44 -15.73
C ASN A 169 16.67 -33.72 -16.37
N TRP A 170 17.75 -33.50 -15.63
CA TRP A 170 18.81 -32.55 -16.00
C TRP A 170 19.45 -32.89 -17.35
N GLU A 171 19.65 -34.18 -17.65
CA GLU A 171 20.17 -34.65 -18.94
C GLU A 171 19.30 -34.24 -20.12
N LYS A 172 17.98 -34.42 -20.01
CA LYS A 172 17.02 -34.05 -21.07
C LYS A 172 16.81 -32.55 -21.17
N VAL A 173 16.93 -31.84 -20.04
CA VAL A 173 16.85 -30.38 -20.00
C VAL A 173 18.07 -29.73 -20.68
N LEU A 174 19.28 -30.26 -20.48
CA LEU A 174 20.49 -29.74 -21.11
C LEU A 174 20.70 -30.28 -22.53
N PHE A 175 20.43 -31.56 -22.74
CA PHE A 175 20.70 -32.29 -23.97
C PHE A 175 19.44 -33.05 -24.44
N PRO A 176 18.40 -32.34 -24.90
CA PRO A 176 17.12 -32.95 -25.27
C PRO A 176 17.24 -34.02 -26.35
N ARG A 177 18.29 -33.96 -27.19
CA ARG A 177 18.60 -34.95 -28.25
C ARG A 177 19.88 -35.75 -28.00
N GLY A 178 20.49 -35.67 -26.82
CA GLY A 178 21.69 -36.44 -26.45
C GLY A 178 23.02 -35.95 -27.03
N GLN A 179 23.04 -34.88 -27.84
CA GLN A 179 24.24 -34.40 -28.56
C GLN A 179 25.36 -33.85 -27.66
N GLY A 180 25.17 -33.71 -26.33
CA GLY A 180 26.19 -33.19 -25.41
C GLY A 180 26.76 -34.21 -24.40
N MET A 181 26.25 -35.44 -24.32
CA MET A 181 26.74 -36.44 -23.36
C MET A 181 28.18 -36.89 -23.66
N SER A 182 28.58 -36.85 -24.94
CA SER A 182 29.92 -37.23 -25.42
C SER A 182 31.00 -36.17 -25.18
N GLY A 183 30.65 -34.91 -24.86
CA GLY A 183 31.60 -33.79 -24.79
C GLY A 183 31.91 -33.31 -23.37
N LEU A 184 31.27 -33.89 -22.35
CA LEU A 184 31.36 -33.48 -20.93
C LEU A 184 31.95 -34.57 -20.03
N MET A 185 32.40 -35.70 -20.58
CA MET A 185 33.32 -36.59 -19.88
C MET A 185 34.75 -36.03 -20.00
N TYR A 186 35.08 -35.08 -19.13
CA TYR A 186 36.45 -34.73 -18.75
C TYR A 186 36.47 -34.36 -17.26
#